data_AF-A0A947EZD3-F1
#
_entry.id   AF-A0A947EZD3-F1
#
_cell.length_a   1.000
_cell.length_b   1.000
_cell.length_c   1.000
_cell.angle_alpha   90.00
_cell.angle_beta   90.00
_cell.angle_gamma   90.00
#
_symmetry.space_group_name_H-M   'P 1'
#
loop_
_entity.id
_entity.type
_entity.pdbx_description
1 polymer ?
#
loop_
_entity_poly.entity_id
_entity_poly.type
_entity_poly.pdbx_seq_one_letter_code
_entity_poly.pdbx_strand_id
1 'polypeptide(L)'
;AVFTAGSAIGLVTLSHILGYVLKHFKHITTAAIIGFITGSLGVVWPWKNAIYMLDQAGNTILDSNGDKIIMNYNRYWPSIYEPETWWAFAFVILGVIVLMALEWYGKNKRNKA
;
A
#
# COMPACT_ATOMS: atom_id res chain seq x y z
N ALA A 1 -2.84 30.23 6.59
CA ALA A 1 -2.62 29.84 8.00
C ALA A 1 -3.70 28.90 8.54
N VAL A 2 -4.99 29.21 8.39
CA VAL A 2 -6.11 28.43 8.98
C VAL A 2 -6.16 26.97 8.47
N PHE A 3 -5.93 26.72 7.18
CA PHE A 3 -5.92 25.36 6.62
C PHE A 3 -4.79 24.49 7.18
N THR A 4 -3.59 25.06 7.32
CA THR A 4 -2.41 24.38 7.88
C THR A 4 -2.59 24.10 9.36
N ALA A 5 -3.12 25.06 10.12
CA ALA A 5 -3.44 24.90 11.54
C ALA A 5 -4.52 23.84 11.76
N GLY A 6 -5.59 23.87 10.95
CA GLY A 6 -6.66 22.86 10.98
C GLY A 6 -6.16 21.45 10.65
N SER A 7 -5.31 21.30 9.63
CA SER A 7 -4.71 20.00 9.28
C SER A 7 -3.79 19.46 10.38
N ALA A 8 -2.99 20.33 11.00
CA ALA A 8 -2.11 19.94 12.11
C ALA A 8 -2.94 19.48 13.32
N ILE A 9 -3.98 20.24 13.70
CA ILE A 9 -4.87 19.89 14.81
C ILE A 9 -5.62 18.58 14.51
N GLY A 10 -6.09 18.38 13.28
CA GLY A 10 -6.75 17.16 12.83
C GLY A 10 -5.84 15.93 12.90
N LEU A 11 -4.59 16.06 12.48
CA LEU A 11 -3.61 14.97 12.55
C LEU A 11 -3.31 14.59 14.01
N VAL A 12 -3.16 15.59 14.89
CA VAL A 12 -2.87 15.37 16.31
C VAL A 12 -4.04 14.72 17.03
N THR A 13 -5.27 15.19 16.78
CA THR A 13 -6.48 14.61 17.38
C THR A 13 -6.72 13.17 16.89
N LEU A 14 -6.55 12.92 15.59
CA LEU A 14 -6.64 11.56 15.03
C LEU A 14 -5.61 10.61 15.65
N SER A 15 -4.36 11.07 15.81
CA SER A 15 -3.29 10.28 16.42
C SER A 15 -3.64 9.83 17.85
N HIS A 16 -4.21 10.73 18.65
CA HIS A 16 -4.66 10.40 20.01
C HIS A 16 -5.82 9.41 20.03
N ILE A 17 -6.82 9.59 19.15
CA ILE A 17 -7.95 8.66 19.03
C ILE A 17 -7.45 7.26 18.68
N LEU A 18 -6.56 7.14 17.70
CA LEU A 18 -6.02 5.85 17.28
C LEU A 18 -5.20 5.20 18.41
N GLY A 19 -4.40 5.98 19.13
CA GLY A 19 -3.68 5.51 20.31
C GLY A 19 -4.60 5.00 21.42
N TYR A 20 -5.72 5.68 21.67
CA TYR A 20 -6.73 5.27 22.64
C TYR A 20 -7.41 3.95 22.23
N VAL A 21 -7.85 3.87 20.97
CA VAL A 21 -8.50 2.68 20.42
C VAL A 21 -7.55 1.48 20.43
N LEU A 22 -6.28 1.66 20.07
CA LEU A 22 -5.27 0.58 20.13
C LEU A 22 -4.98 0.12 21.56
N LYS A 23 -5.11 1.00 22.57
CA LYS A 23 -4.89 0.65 23.98
C LYS A 23 -6.07 -0.14 24.57
N HIS A 24 -7.31 0.21 24.21
CA HIS A 24 -8.51 -0.41 24.78
C HIS A 24 -9.01 -1.62 23.95
N PHE A 25 -8.86 -1.58 22.62
CA PHE A 25 -9.37 -2.59 21.68
C PHE A 25 -8.28 -3.23 20.81
N LYS A 26 -7.08 -3.43 21.37
CA LYS A 26 -5.88 -3.90 20.65
C LYS A 26 -6.12 -5.06 19.67
N HIS A 27 -6.82 -6.11 20.10
CA HIS A 27 -7.05 -7.30 19.27
C HIS A 27 -7.95 -7.03 18.05
N ILE A 28 -9.07 -6.32 18.27
CA ILE A 28 -10.03 -5.98 17.21
C ILE A 28 -9.38 -5.03 16.21
N THR A 29 -8.68 -4.00 16.70
CA THR A 29 -8.00 -3.02 15.84
C THR A 29 -6.88 -3.66 15.04
N THR A 30 -6.10 -4.57 15.64
CA THR A 30 -5.04 -5.29 14.91
C THR A 30 -5.62 -6.16 13.81
N ALA A 31 -6.72 -6.88 14.07
CA ALA A 31 -7.40 -7.67 13.05
C ALA A 31 -7.96 -6.79 11.92
N ALA A 32 -8.52 -5.63 12.25
CA ALA A 32 -9.01 -4.66 11.26
C ALA A 32 -7.88 -4.10 10.39
N ILE A 33 -6.72 -3.75 10.98
CA ILE A 33 -5.54 -3.26 10.24
C ILE A 33 -4.99 -4.36 9.33
N ILE A 34 -4.83 -5.59 9.83
CA ILE A 34 -4.37 -6.73 9.02
C ILE A 34 -5.35 -6.99 7.87
N GLY A 35 -6.66 -6.96 8.14
CA GLY A 35 -7.70 -7.12 7.11
C GLY A 35 -7.67 -6.00 6.08
N PHE A 36 -7.48 -4.75 6.50
CA PHE A 36 -7.34 -3.60 5.62
C PHE A 36 -6.10 -3.71 4.73
N ILE A 37 -4.93 -4.02 5.30
CA ILE A 37 -3.67 -4.22 4.55
C ILE A 37 -3.87 -5.36 3.54
N THR A 38 -4.41 -6.49 3.99
CA THR A 38 -4.66 -7.68 3.15
C THR A 38 -5.64 -7.36 2.01
N GLY A 39 -6.72 -6.63 2.28
CA GLY A 39 -7.66 -6.19 1.24
C GLY A 39 -7.05 -5.20 0.26
N SER A 40 -6.23 -4.26 0.76
CA SER A 40 -5.56 -3.26 -0.07
C SER A 40 -4.46 -3.85 -0.97
N LEU A 41 -3.88 -5.00 -0.60
CA LEU A 41 -2.85 -5.71 -1.38
C LEU A 41 -3.31 -5.98 -2.82
N GLY A 42 -4.62 -6.10 -3.03
CA GLY A 42 -5.25 -6.17 -4.34
C GLY A 42 -4.90 -4.98 -5.27
N VAL A 43 -4.90 -3.78 -4.72
CA VAL A 43 -4.69 -2.51 -5.44
C VAL A 43 -3.20 -2.22 -5.65
N VAL A 44 -2.39 -2.54 -4.64
CA VAL A 44 -0.93 -2.30 -4.65
C VAL A 44 -0.16 -3.41 -5.37
N TRP A 45 -0.86 -4.36 -5.99
CA TRP A 45 -0.23 -5.49 -6.68
C TRP A 45 0.77 -5.00 -7.74
N PRO A 46 2.04 -5.45 -7.67
CA PRO A 46 3.09 -4.88 -8.51
C PRO A 46 2.97 -5.32 -9.97
N TRP A 47 2.33 -6.45 -10.24
CA TRP A 47 2.16 -7.00 -11.60
C TRP A 47 0.79 -6.61 -12.18
N LYS A 48 0.68 -5.35 -12.61
CA LYS A 48 -0.50 -4.83 -13.30
C LYS A 48 -0.08 -4.02 -14.52
N ASN A 49 -0.65 -4.33 -15.68
CA ASN A 49 -0.46 -3.52 -16.89
C ASN A 49 -1.70 -2.66 -17.06
N ALA A 50 -1.50 -1.35 -17.20
CA ALA A 50 -2.58 -0.43 -17.54
C ALA A 50 -3.00 -0.67 -19.00
N ILE A 51 -4.24 -1.14 -19.22
CA ILE A 51 -4.84 -1.19 -20.55
C ILE A 51 -5.39 0.20 -20.84
N TYR A 52 -4.79 0.87 -21.83
CA TYR A 52 -5.26 2.14 -22.34
C TYR A 52 -6.47 1.94 -23.25
N MET A 53 -7.44 2.87 -23.20
CA MET A 53 -8.58 2.90 -24.12
C MET A 53 -8.09 2.95 -25.56
N LEU A 54 -8.49 2.00 -26.39
CA LEU A 54 -8.26 1.99 -27.84
C LEU A 54 -9.59 2.34 -28.54
N ASP A 55 -9.56 3.27 -29.49
CA ASP A 55 -10.68 3.61 -30.37
C ASP A 55 -10.94 2.49 -31.40
N GLN A 56 -12.05 2.53 -32.14
CA GLN A 56 -12.40 1.58 -33.21
C GLN A 56 -11.38 1.52 -34.36
N ALA A 57 -10.43 2.48 -34.40
CA ALA A 57 -9.31 2.54 -35.33
C ALA A 57 -7.96 2.09 -34.73
N GLY A 58 -7.92 1.60 -33.49
CA GLY A 58 -6.69 1.11 -32.84
C GLY A 58 -5.78 2.19 -32.23
N ASN A 59 -6.26 3.43 -32.12
CA ASN A 59 -5.51 4.55 -31.54
C ASN A 59 -5.88 4.75 -30.06
N THR A 60 -4.90 5.09 -29.21
CA THR A 60 -5.16 5.37 -27.78
C THR A 60 -5.98 6.66 -27.65
N ILE A 61 -7.15 6.59 -27.02
CA ILE A 61 -7.99 7.77 -26.77
C ILE A 61 -7.33 8.62 -25.68
N LEU A 62 -7.05 9.88 -26.00
CA LEU A 62 -6.40 10.87 -25.13
C LEU A 62 -7.49 11.73 -24.47
N ASP A 63 -7.38 11.96 -23.16
CA ASP A 63 -8.24 12.89 -22.42
C ASP A 63 -7.97 14.35 -22.86
N SER A 64 -8.82 15.29 -22.47
CA SER A 64 -8.63 16.75 -22.72
C SER A 64 -7.30 17.30 -22.20
N ASN A 65 -6.62 16.58 -21.29
CA ASN A 65 -5.28 16.89 -20.77
C ASN A 65 -4.12 16.20 -21.52
N GLY A 66 -4.39 15.41 -22.56
CA GLY A 66 -3.37 14.67 -23.31
C GLY A 66 -2.88 13.38 -22.65
N ASP A 67 -3.54 12.95 -21.56
CA ASP A 67 -3.22 11.70 -20.86
C ASP A 67 -4.04 10.53 -21.41
N LYS A 68 -3.41 9.36 -21.54
CA LYS A 68 -4.07 8.14 -22.01
C LYS A 68 -5.07 7.66 -20.97
N ILE A 69 -6.35 7.57 -21.34
CA ILE A 69 -7.39 7.11 -20.43
C ILE A 69 -7.20 5.60 -20.18
N ILE A 70 -7.02 5.21 -18.92
CA ILE A 70 -6.83 3.82 -18.51
C ILE A 70 -8.21 3.19 -18.28
N MET A 71 -8.64 2.29 -19.17
CA MET A 71 -9.98 1.67 -19.09
C MET A 71 -10.01 0.49 -18.11
N ASN A 72 -8.91 -0.25 -17.99
CA ASN A 72 -8.85 -1.45 -17.17
C ASN A 72 -7.40 -1.80 -16.80
N TYR A 73 -7.18 -2.47 -15.67
CA TYR A 73 -5.88 -3.04 -15.33
C TYR A 73 -5.92 -4.54 -15.59
N ASN A 74 -5.13 -5.04 -16.54
CA ASN A 74 -4.97 -6.49 -16.65
C ASN A 74 -3.99 -6.93 -15.57
N ARG A 75 -4.49 -7.73 -14.63
CA ARG A 75 -3.68 -8.30 -13.55
C ARG A 75 -3.07 -9.60 -14.06
N TYR A 76 -1.82 -9.51 -14.46
CA TYR A 76 -1.08 -10.67 -14.95
C TYR A 76 -0.22 -11.25 -13.83
N TRP A 77 0.10 -12.53 -13.95
CA TRP A 77 1.08 -13.18 -13.10
C TRP A 77 2.46 -12.93 -13.67
N PRO A 78 3.46 -12.61 -12.83
CA PRO A 78 4.83 -12.40 -13.29
C PRO A 78 5.33 -13.60 -14.10
N SER A 79 5.96 -13.33 -15.24
CA SER A 79 6.69 -14.34 -15.99
C SER A 79 7.95 -14.73 -15.22
N ILE A 80 8.05 -16.02 -14.86
CA ILE A 80 9.22 -16.62 -14.19
C ILE A 80 10.48 -16.65 -15.06
N TYR A 81 10.34 -16.33 -16.35
CA TYR A 81 11.43 -16.30 -17.32
C TYR A 81 12.14 -14.96 -17.38
N GLU A 82 11.53 -13.90 -16.84
CA GLU A 82 12.09 -12.54 -16.90
C GLU A 82 12.99 -12.27 -15.67
N PRO A 83 14.25 -11.82 -15.85
CA PRO A 83 15.16 -11.54 -14.73
C PRO A 83 14.64 -10.45 -13.78
N GLU A 84 13.84 -9.51 -14.26
CA GLU A 84 13.28 -8.39 -13.48
C GLU A 84 12.27 -8.87 -12.43
N THR A 85 11.50 -9.91 -12.75
CA THR A 85 10.61 -10.59 -11.80
C THR A 85 11.39 -11.09 -10.59
N TRP A 86 12.60 -11.61 -10.79
CA TRP A 86 13.40 -12.14 -9.69
C TRP A 86 13.89 -11.05 -8.73
N TRP A 87 14.31 -9.91 -9.27
CA TRP A 87 14.66 -8.75 -8.45
C TRP A 87 13.45 -8.22 -7.67
N ALA A 88 12.27 -8.16 -8.29
CA ALA A 88 11.04 -7.76 -7.60
C ALA A 88 10.72 -8.67 -6.40
N PHE A 89 10.81 -9.99 -6.59
CA PHE A 89 10.65 -10.96 -5.48
C PHE A 89 11.72 -10.78 -4.40
N ALA A 90 12.98 -10.52 -4.78
CA ALA A 90 14.05 -10.27 -3.83
C ALA A 90 13.77 -9.03 -2.96
N PHE A 91 13.26 -7.94 -3.55
CA PHE A 91 12.86 -6.75 -2.79
C PHE A 91 11.67 -7.01 -1.85
N VAL A 92 10.68 -7.81 -2.27
CA VAL A 92 9.57 -8.22 -1.41
C VAL A 92 10.08 -9.00 -0.20
N ILE A 93 10.95 -10.00 -0.44
CA ILE A 93 11.56 -10.81 0.63
C ILE A 93 12.40 -9.93 1.57
N LEU A 94 13.21 -9.02 1.02
CA LEU A 94 14.01 -8.09 1.79
C LEU A 94 13.14 -7.18 2.67
N GLY A 95 12.03 -6.68 2.14
CA GLY A 95 11.06 -5.90 2.93
C GLY A 95 10.47 -6.70 4.10
N VAL A 96 10.13 -7.97 3.89
CA VAL A 96 9.64 -8.87 4.96
C VAL A 96 10.73 -9.11 6.01
N ILE A 97 11.98 -9.32 5.60
CA ILE A 97 13.11 -9.51 6.52
C ILE A 97 13.32 -8.26 7.39
N VAL A 98 13.29 -7.07 6.78
CA VAL A 98 13.43 -5.80 7.50
C VAL A 98 12.29 -5.64 8.52
N LEU A 99 11.06 -5.98 8.13
CA LEU A 99 9.90 -5.92 9.02
C LEU A 99 10.02 -6.90 10.19
N MET A 100 10.46 -8.14 9.94
CA MET A 100 10.74 -9.13 10.99
C MET A 100 11.85 -8.67 11.94
N ALA A 101 12.91 -8.07 11.42
CA ALA A 101 14.00 -7.53 12.23
C ALA A 101 13.51 -6.39 13.16
N LEU A 102 12.64 -5.51 12.64
CA LEU A 102 12.03 -4.44 13.44
C LEU A 102 11.12 -4.99 14.54
N GLU A 103 10.31 -6.01 14.22
CA GLU A 103 9.44 -6.66 15.20
C GLU A 103 10.27 -7.32 16.32
N TRP A 104 11.35 -8.02 15.96
CA TRP A 104 12.27 -8.64 16.92
C TRP A 104 12.93 -7.60 17.83
N TYR A 105 13.43 -6.49 17.27
CA TYR A 105 14.02 -5.39 18.05
C TYR A 105 12.99 -4.76 19.01
N GLY A 106 11.76 -4.54 18.55
CA GLY A 106 10.67 -4.02 19.37
C GLY A 106 10.28 -4.96 20.52
N LYS A 107 10.22 -6.27 20.25
CA LYS A 107 9.93 -7.29 21.29
C LYS A 107 11.04 -7.35 22.34
N ASN A 108 12.30 -7.21 21.94
CA ASN A 108 13.44 -7.26 22.87
C ASN A 108 13.48 -6.04 23.81
N LYS A 109 13.00 -4.87 23.38
CA LYS A 109 12.84 -3.69 24.28
C LYS A 109 11.70 -3.87 25.29
N ARG A 110 10.59 -4.51 24.90
CA ARG A 110 9.43 -4.73 25.79
C ARG A 110 9.69 -5.77 26.88
N ASN A 111 10.64 -6.69 26.68
CA ASN A 111 11.04 -7.69 27.68
C ASN A 111 12.06 -7.17 28.72
N LYS A 112 12.58 -5.95 28.56
CA LYS A 112 13.58 -5.35 29.47
C LYS A 112 13.01 -4.21 30.34
N ALA A 113 11.75 -3.84 30.16
CA ALA A 113 11.01 -2.89 31.00
C ALA A 113 9.93 -3.67 31.77
#